data_AF-A0A2M7JMU2-F1
#
_entry.id   AF-A0A2M7JMU2-F1
#
_cell.length_a   1.000
_cell.length_b   1.000
_cell.length_c   1.000
_cell.angle_alpha   90.00
_cell.angle_beta   90.00
_cell.angle_gamma   90.00
#
_symmetry.space_group_name_H-M   'P 1'
#
loop_
_entity.id
_entity.type
_entity.pdbx_description
1 polymer ?
#
loop_
_entity_poly.entity_id
_entity_poly.type
_entity_poly.pdbx_seq_one_letter_code
_entity_poly.pdbx_strand_id
1 'polypeptide(L)'
;IHSGEPLTFLISHHVAIDGDDGSSVGAVTYRNERNYVLVFPRPGSEVGSRFPKGRFRLTPSKETKIEKVGGDEMLFSDGVSRNQPFLCLLTKPSLSLAITIEGGLVNADLPKRAVSTLRTASIYKAPRLYLPQTSESFRQASRLCLIMPWFIHNSLIHYLAPRGTEQYTGGGWGTRDICQGTVELFLGLGRIETVREILLKVFEAQNPDGDWPQWFMFFDRERNIRAGDSHGDIVFWPLAALATYLSYSGDADVLHEKVPFFHPDGVGKAEEAEIIKHVDRALSVISGRMISGTALAAYGHGDWNDSMQPFDSAMRENLCSAWTVTLHYQTLRAMAMAFNSLGVKERARVLFDWAEKVKDDFRRLLLVEGVVAGFAHFKTEGTMEYLLHPRDKTTG
;
A
#
# COMPACT_ATOMS: atom_id res chain seq x y z
N ILE A 1 -12.75 -40.64 2.59
CA ILE A 1 -12.78 -40.72 4.07
C ILE A 1 -11.38 -41.10 4.48
N HIS A 2 -10.65 -40.19 5.13
CA HIS A 2 -9.35 -40.53 5.71
C HIS A 2 -9.63 -41.24 7.05
N SER A 3 -8.96 -42.36 7.32
CA SER A 3 -9.09 -43.16 8.56
C SER A 3 -7.72 -43.44 9.15
N GLY A 4 -7.64 -43.57 10.48
CA GLY A 4 -6.42 -43.89 11.22
C GLY A 4 -6.69 -43.99 12.72
N GLU A 5 -5.70 -44.45 13.49
CA GLU A 5 -5.77 -44.48 14.96
C GLU A 5 -5.66 -43.05 15.53
N PRO A 6 -6.27 -42.77 16.71
CA PRO A 6 -6.11 -41.49 17.39
C PRO A 6 -4.65 -41.22 17.74
N LEU A 7 -4.16 -40.01 17.46
CA LEU A 7 -2.78 -39.60 17.76
C LEU A 7 -2.75 -38.45 18.77
N THR A 8 -1.68 -38.40 19.55
CA THR A 8 -1.32 -37.23 20.37
C THR A 8 -0.52 -36.25 19.52
N PHE A 9 -0.95 -35.00 19.51
CA PHE A 9 -0.30 -33.89 18.82
C PHE A 9 0.32 -32.93 19.84
N LEU A 10 1.59 -32.58 19.62
CA LEU A 10 2.24 -31.41 20.22
C LEU A 10 2.22 -30.28 19.20
N ILE A 11 1.62 -29.15 19.57
CA ILE A 11 1.44 -27.99 18.71
C ILE A 11 2.26 -26.85 19.31
N SER A 12 3.29 -26.43 18.60
CA SER A 12 4.16 -25.33 19.00
C SER A 12 3.82 -24.07 18.22
N HIS A 13 3.43 -23.01 18.92
CA HIS A 13 3.26 -21.68 18.36
C HIS A 13 4.47 -20.83 18.72
N HIS A 14 5.24 -20.38 17.73
CA HIS A 14 6.23 -19.34 17.92
C HIS A 14 5.49 -17.99 17.94
N VAL A 15 5.53 -17.29 19.07
CA VAL A 15 4.68 -16.13 19.36
C VAL A 15 5.47 -14.84 19.16
N ALA A 16 5.16 -14.11 18.08
CA ALA A 16 5.76 -12.82 17.72
C ALA A 16 4.70 -11.70 17.79
N ILE A 17 4.12 -11.46 18.96
CA ILE A 17 2.99 -10.52 19.12
C ILE A 17 3.38 -9.16 19.70
N ASP A 18 4.65 -8.96 20.05
CA ASP A 18 5.12 -7.76 20.73
C ASP A 18 5.65 -6.68 19.79
N GLY A 19 5.58 -6.92 18.47
CA GLY A 19 6.15 -6.04 17.43
C GLY A 19 7.54 -6.47 16.97
N ASP A 20 8.00 -7.66 17.36
CA ASP A 20 9.23 -8.28 16.87
C ASP A 20 8.95 -9.41 15.87
N ASP A 21 10.01 -10.01 15.35
CA ASP A 21 10.00 -11.20 14.50
C ASP A 21 9.92 -12.52 15.31
N GLY A 22 9.63 -12.44 16.61
CA GLY A 22 9.69 -13.57 17.55
C GLY A 22 11.11 -13.95 17.97
N SER A 23 12.14 -13.22 17.57
CA SER A 23 13.53 -13.50 17.98
C SER A 23 13.86 -12.95 19.36
N SER A 24 13.04 -12.04 19.90
CA SER A 24 13.25 -11.52 21.25
C SER A 24 13.06 -12.62 22.29
N VAL A 25 14.02 -12.73 23.20
CA VAL A 25 13.90 -13.61 24.36
C VAL A 25 12.76 -13.09 25.26
N GLY A 26 11.95 -14.02 25.75
CA GLY A 26 10.85 -13.72 26.66
C GLY A 26 9.76 -14.79 26.60
N ALA A 27 9.39 -15.32 27.77
CA ALA A 27 8.26 -16.22 27.89
C ALA A 27 6.96 -15.55 27.42
N VAL A 28 6.13 -16.34 26.74
CA VAL A 28 4.81 -15.92 26.29
C VAL A 28 3.93 -15.57 27.50
N THR A 29 3.29 -14.40 27.46
CA THR A 29 2.27 -14.06 28.46
C THR A 29 0.94 -14.66 28.02
N TYR A 30 0.49 -15.71 28.69
CA TYR A 30 -0.77 -16.37 28.38
C TYR A 30 -1.59 -16.68 29.63
N ARG A 31 -2.88 -16.95 29.43
CA ARG A 31 -3.78 -17.48 30.46
C ARG A 31 -4.51 -18.70 29.91
N ASN A 32 -4.39 -19.80 30.63
CA ASN A 32 -5.11 -21.02 30.33
C ASN A 32 -6.51 -20.96 30.96
N GLU A 33 -7.54 -21.04 30.11
CA GLU A 33 -8.94 -21.10 30.52
C GLU A 33 -9.49 -22.49 30.19
N ARG A 34 -10.62 -22.87 30.80
CA ARG A 34 -11.15 -24.24 30.69
C ARG A 34 -11.32 -24.75 29.25
N ASN A 35 -11.66 -23.86 28.31
CA ASN A 35 -11.99 -24.21 26.93
C ASN A 35 -11.20 -23.42 25.87
N TYR A 36 -10.23 -22.59 26.27
CA TYR A 36 -9.45 -21.75 25.35
C TYR A 36 -8.18 -21.24 26.03
N VAL A 37 -7.22 -20.76 25.24
CA VAL A 37 -6.02 -20.09 25.74
C VAL A 37 -6.04 -18.64 25.27
N LEU A 38 -5.77 -17.70 26.18
CA LEU A 38 -5.57 -16.29 25.85
C LEU A 38 -4.09 -15.97 25.81
N VAL A 39 -3.64 -15.24 24.79
CA VAL A 39 -2.27 -14.76 24.62
C VAL A 39 -2.29 -13.23 24.60
N PHE A 40 -1.38 -12.61 25.34
CA PHE A 40 -1.36 -11.17 25.57
C PHE A 40 -0.01 -10.57 25.13
N PRO A 41 0.00 -9.41 24.47
CA PRO A 41 1.22 -8.64 24.31
C PRO A 41 1.83 -8.30 25.67
N ARG A 42 3.16 -8.28 25.77
CA ARG A 42 3.85 -7.88 27.00
C ARG A 42 3.54 -6.42 27.32
N PRO A 43 3.24 -6.06 28.58
CA PRO A 43 3.16 -4.68 29.01
C PRO A 43 4.46 -3.92 28.66
N GLY A 44 4.34 -2.76 28.03
CA GLY A 44 5.49 -1.95 27.61
C GLY A 44 6.11 -2.35 26.26
N SER A 45 5.69 -3.46 25.64
CA SER A 45 5.99 -3.70 24.21
C SER A 45 5.30 -2.66 23.32
N GLU A 46 5.71 -2.56 22.05
CA GLU A 46 5.07 -1.65 21.10
C GLU A 46 3.57 -1.99 20.96
N VAL A 47 3.26 -3.27 20.74
CA VAL A 47 1.88 -3.76 20.60
C VAL A 47 1.11 -3.64 21.91
N GLY A 48 1.72 -3.94 23.05
CA GLY A 48 1.07 -3.82 24.37
C GLY A 48 0.75 -2.38 24.75
N SER A 49 1.59 -1.43 24.33
CA SER A 49 1.33 0.00 24.50
C SER A 49 0.22 0.50 23.57
N ARG A 50 0.21 0.02 22.32
CA ARG A 50 -0.83 0.35 21.32
C ARG A 50 -2.19 -0.28 21.62
N PHE A 51 -2.19 -1.50 22.16
CA PHE A 51 -3.40 -2.27 22.47
C PHE A 51 -3.35 -2.81 23.91
N PRO A 52 -3.55 -1.97 24.94
CA PRO A 52 -3.43 -2.39 26.35
C PRO A 52 -4.40 -3.49 26.78
N LYS A 53 -5.51 -3.66 26.04
CA LYS A 53 -6.52 -4.73 26.23
C LYS A 53 -6.46 -5.79 25.13
N GLY A 54 -5.49 -5.67 24.23
CA GLY A 54 -5.30 -6.54 23.08
C GLY A 54 -4.98 -7.95 23.51
N ARG A 55 -5.60 -8.92 22.83
CA ARG A 55 -5.38 -10.34 23.11
C ARG A 55 -5.66 -11.19 21.87
N PHE A 56 -5.03 -12.35 21.81
CA PHE A 56 -5.39 -13.41 20.88
C PHE A 56 -6.00 -14.57 21.66
N ARG A 57 -7.01 -15.21 21.08
CA ARG A 57 -7.69 -16.36 21.67
C ARG A 57 -7.49 -17.58 20.78
N LEU A 58 -6.99 -18.65 21.37
CA LEU A 58 -6.90 -19.97 20.74
C LEU A 58 -8.02 -20.85 21.31
N THR A 59 -8.99 -21.22 20.48
CA THR A 59 -10.13 -22.05 20.87
C THR A 59 -10.04 -23.41 20.16
N PRO A 60 -9.71 -24.50 20.88
CA PRO A 60 -9.79 -25.86 20.35
C PRO A 60 -11.22 -26.22 19.97
N SER A 61 -11.39 -27.05 18.92
CA SER A 61 -12.71 -27.61 18.60
C SER A 61 -13.18 -28.59 19.68
N LYS A 62 -14.46 -29.01 19.64
CA LYS A 62 -15.01 -29.98 20.61
C LYS A 62 -14.29 -31.33 20.55
N GLU A 63 -13.79 -31.68 19.38
CA GLU A 63 -13.05 -32.91 19.10
C GLU A 63 -11.58 -32.82 19.56
N THR A 64 -11.04 -31.61 19.70
CA THR A 64 -9.66 -31.37 20.12
C THR A 64 -9.58 -31.19 21.63
N LYS A 65 -9.21 -32.26 22.36
CA LYS A 65 -9.03 -32.20 23.82
C LYS A 65 -7.58 -31.85 24.18
N ILE A 66 -7.36 -30.64 24.70
CA ILE A 66 -6.06 -30.24 25.24
C ILE A 66 -5.82 -30.94 26.58
N GLU A 67 -4.69 -31.65 26.68
CA GLU A 67 -4.20 -32.28 27.89
C GLU A 67 -3.32 -31.34 28.70
N LYS A 68 -2.39 -30.65 28.03
CA LYS A 68 -1.43 -29.74 28.67
C LYS A 68 -1.22 -28.48 27.83
N VAL A 69 -1.12 -27.35 28.51
CA VAL A 69 -0.68 -26.05 27.96
C VAL A 69 0.61 -25.68 28.70
N GLY A 70 1.62 -25.24 27.97
CA GLY A 70 2.91 -24.83 28.54
C GLY A 70 3.67 -23.91 27.60
N GLY A 71 4.89 -23.54 28.00
CA GLY A 71 5.80 -22.74 27.21
C GLY A 71 6.81 -23.58 26.41
N ASP A 72 7.98 -23.00 26.17
CA ASP A 72 9.09 -23.65 25.46
C ASP A 72 9.68 -24.84 26.22
N GLU A 73 9.45 -24.98 27.54
CA GLU A 73 9.90 -26.14 28.31
C GLU A 73 9.38 -27.47 27.77
N MET A 74 8.25 -27.45 27.05
CA MET A 74 7.68 -28.64 26.39
C MET A 74 8.42 -29.06 25.13
N LEU A 75 9.32 -28.22 24.61
CA LEU A 75 10.12 -28.49 23.40
C LEU A 75 11.45 -29.16 23.72
N PHE A 76 11.80 -29.29 25.00
CA PHE A 76 13.10 -29.76 25.44
C PHE A 76 12.99 -31.01 26.31
N SER A 77 13.92 -31.94 26.13
CA SER A 77 13.93 -33.24 26.83
C SER A 77 14.14 -33.12 28.34
N ASP A 78 14.77 -32.03 28.80
CA ASP A 78 14.98 -31.73 30.22
C ASP A 78 13.75 -31.11 30.90
N GLY A 79 12.73 -30.70 30.13
CA GLY A 79 11.55 -30.03 30.65
C GLY A 79 11.84 -28.64 31.24
N VAL A 80 12.96 -28.02 30.86
CA VAL A 80 13.39 -26.71 31.38
C VAL A 80 13.19 -25.64 30.32
N SER A 81 12.51 -24.55 30.70
CA SER A 81 12.34 -23.38 29.83
C SER A 81 13.69 -22.73 29.53
N ARG A 82 13.88 -22.32 28.28
CA ARG A 82 15.00 -21.50 27.81
C ARG A 82 14.55 -20.05 27.58
N ASN A 83 13.40 -19.68 28.15
CA ASN A 83 12.76 -18.38 28.04
C ASN A 83 12.48 -17.97 26.59
N GLN A 84 12.18 -18.94 25.72
CA GLN A 84 11.83 -18.69 24.33
C GLN A 84 10.33 -18.39 24.19
N PRO A 85 9.92 -17.57 23.20
CA PRO A 85 8.53 -17.14 23.03
C PRO A 85 7.68 -18.22 22.35
N PHE A 86 7.61 -19.42 22.93
CA PHE A 86 6.73 -20.49 22.47
C PHE A 86 5.54 -20.70 23.39
N LEU A 87 4.38 -20.94 22.79
CA LEU A 87 3.21 -21.51 23.43
C LEU A 87 2.98 -22.91 22.88
N CYS A 88 2.97 -23.90 23.77
CA CYS A 88 2.83 -25.31 23.42
C CYS A 88 1.50 -25.88 23.92
N LEU A 89 0.82 -26.64 23.05
CA LEU A 89 -0.42 -27.36 23.36
C LEU A 89 -0.22 -28.86 23.09
N LEU A 90 -0.36 -29.69 24.12
CA LEU A 90 -0.38 -31.14 23.99
C LEU A 90 -1.83 -31.63 24.03
N THR A 91 -2.21 -32.44 23.06
CA THR A 91 -3.57 -33.00 22.97
C THR A 91 -3.64 -34.42 23.54
N LYS A 92 -4.82 -34.82 24.01
CA LYS A 92 -5.15 -36.24 24.17
C LYS A 92 -5.24 -36.91 22.79
N PRO A 93 -5.07 -38.24 22.70
CA PRO A 93 -5.24 -38.98 21.45
C PRO A 93 -6.56 -38.61 20.76
N SER A 94 -6.46 -38.05 19.56
CA SER A 94 -7.60 -37.51 18.80
C SER A 94 -7.50 -37.90 17.33
N LEU A 95 -8.66 -38.08 16.68
CA LEU A 95 -8.73 -38.38 15.23
C LEU A 95 -8.68 -37.11 14.36
N SER A 96 -8.89 -35.95 14.97
CA SER A 96 -8.85 -34.66 14.30
C SER A 96 -8.28 -33.60 15.24
N LEU A 97 -7.66 -32.60 14.65
CA LEU A 97 -7.12 -31.44 15.33
C LEU A 97 -7.64 -30.18 14.63
N ALA A 98 -8.27 -29.29 15.40
CA ALA A 98 -8.68 -27.98 14.93
C ALA A 98 -8.58 -26.95 16.06
N ILE A 99 -7.94 -25.82 15.77
CA ILE A 99 -7.81 -24.67 16.66
C ILE A 99 -8.20 -23.43 15.87
N THR A 100 -9.12 -22.64 16.43
CA THR A 100 -9.46 -21.32 15.90
C THR A 100 -8.60 -20.28 16.61
N ILE A 101 -7.96 -19.40 15.83
CA ILE A 101 -7.21 -18.25 16.35
C ILE A 101 -8.03 -16.98 16.07
N GLU A 102 -8.37 -16.25 17.13
CA GLU A 102 -9.15 -15.00 17.05
C GLU A 102 -8.32 -13.83 17.55
N GLY A 103 -8.15 -12.80 16.72
CA GLY A 103 -7.49 -11.55 17.10
C GLY A 103 -8.48 -10.57 17.74
N GLY A 104 -8.19 -10.14 18.96
CA GLY A 104 -8.99 -9.17 19.73
C GLY A 104 -8.16 -7.95 20.12
N LEU A 105 -7.59 -7.26 19.12
CA LEU A 105 -6.78 -6.05 19.33
C LEU A 105 -7.64 -4.78 19.46
N VAL A 106 -8.76 -4.73 18.76
CA VAL A 106 -9.73 -3.62 18.81
C VAL A 106 -11.04 -4.08 19.43
N ASN A 107 -11.66 -3.25 20.26
CA ASN A 107 -13.01 -3.47 20.75
C ASN A 107 -14.00 -3.18 19.63
N ALA A 108 -14.12 -4.08 18.67
CA ALA A 108 -15.28 -4.10 17.80
C ALA A 108 -16.34 -4.98 18.47
N ASP A 109 -17.56 -4.48 18.58
CA ASP A 109 -18.73 -5.36 18.61
C ASP A 109 -18.74 -6.12 17.28
N LEU A 110 -17.93 -7.19 17.20
CA LEU A 110 -17.92 -8.07 16.06
C LEU A 110 -19.35 -8.62 15.95
N PRO A 111 -20.02 -8.47 14.80
CA PRO A 111 -21.30 -9.12 14.59
C PRO A 111 -21.17 -10.59 14.98
N LYS A 112 -22.00 -11.07 15.91
CA LYS A 112 -21.96 -12.45 16.46
C LYS A 112 -22.21 -13.56 15.44
N ARG A 113 -22.11 -13.28 14.14
CA ARG A 113 -22.34 -14.19 13.02
C ARG A 113 -21.43 -13.83 11.85
N ALA A 114 -20.38 -14.62 11.63
CA ALA A 114 -19.85 -14.94 10.30
C ALA A 114 -18.75 -16.02 10.34
N VAL A 115 -18.96 -17.13 11.06
CA VAL A 115 -18.04 -18.31 10.96
C VAL A 115 -18.81 -19.55 10.52
N SER A 116 -19.82 -19.41 9.65
CA SER A 116 -20.51 -20.58 9.09
C SER A 116 -20.35 -20.77 7.59
N THR A 117 -19.74 -19.83 6.87
CA THR A 117 -19.19 -20.02 5.52
C THR A 117 -18.64 -18.66 5.11
N LEU A 118 -17.37 -18.37 5.39
CA LEU A 118 -16.65 -17.48 4.48
C LEU A 118 -16.54 -18.27 3.18
N ARG A 119 -17.57 -18.18 2.34
CA ARG A 119 -17.40 -18.37 0.91
C ARG A 119 -16.44 -17.25 0.52
N THR A 120 -15.15 -17.55 0.58
CA THR A 120 -14.05 -16.78 -0.03
C THR A 120 -14.33 -16.45 -1.50
N ALA A 121 -15.35 -17.10 -2.08
CA ALA A 121 -15.84 -16.95 -3.44
C ALA A 121 -16.67 -15.68 -3.78
N SER A 122 -16.86 -14.68 -2.90
CA SER A 122 -17.81 -13.60 -3.23
C SER A 122 -17.44 -12.14 -2.97
N ILE A 123 -16.30 -11.77 -2.38
CA ILE A 123 -16.09 -10.34 -2.07
C ILE A 123 -15.94 -9.54 -3.39
N TYR A 124 -15.28 -10.11 -4.40
CA TYR A 124 -15.27 -9.59 -5.76
C TYR A 124 -15.31 -10.76 -6.74
N LYS A 125 -16.44 -10.97 -7.43
CA LYS A 125 -16.49 -11.96 -8.52
C LYS A 125 -15.57 -11.46 -9.63
N ALA A 126 -14.50 -12.20 -9.89
CA ALA A 126 -13.62 -11.91 -11.03
C ALA A 126 -14.45 -11.84 -12.32
N PRO A 127 -14.25 -10.83 -13.18
CA PRO A 127 -14.91 -10.77 -14.47
C PRO A 127 -14.55 -12.02 -15.27
N ARG A 128 -15.55 -12.59 -15.94
CA ARG A 128 -15.38 -13.77 -16.80
C ARG A 128 -15.60 -13.37 -18.25
N LEU A 129 -14.63 -13.69 -19.09
CA LEU A 129 -14.75 -13.57 -20.53
C LEU A 129 -15.31 -14.90 -21.06
N TYR A 130 -16.43 -14.82 -21.78
CA TYR A 130 -17.03 -15.98 -22.43
C TYR A 130 -16.77 -15.89 -23.94
N LEU A 131 -15.80 -16.67 -24.41
CA LEU A 131 -15.52 -16.82 -25.83
C LEU A 131 -16.00 -18.20 -26.33
N PRO A 132 -16.49 -18.31 -27.58
CA PRO A 132 -16.71 -19.60 -28.21
C PRO A 132 -15.41 -20.43 -28.22
N GLN A 133 -15.51 -21.75 -28.01
CA GLN A 133 -14.34 -22.63 -28.06
C GLN A 133 -13.63 -22.63 -29.42
N THR A 134 -14.35 -22.27 -30.48
CA THR A 134 -13.84 -22.11 -31.85
C THR A 134 -13.03 -20.82 -32.05
N SER A 135 -13.04 -19.90 -31.08
CA SER A 135 -12.26 -18.66 -31.15
C SER A 135 -10.76 -18.96 -31.00
N GLU A 136 -9.95 -18.35 -31.86
CA GLU A 136 -8.48 -18.41 -31.77
C GLU A 136 -7.95 -17.95 -30.41
N SER A 137 -8.65 -17.00 -29.78
CA SER A 137 -8.30 -16.41 -28.48
C SER A 137 -8.88 -17.16 -27.28
N PHE A 138 -9.64 -18.25 -27.49
CA PHE A 138 -10.32 -18.98 -26.40
C PHE A 138 -9.33 -19.42 -25.31
N ARG A 139 -8.15 -19.92 -25.69
CA ARG A 139 -7.14 -20.42 -24.75
C ARG A 139 -6.56 -19.29 -23.90
N GLN A 140 -6.25 -18.14 -24.51
CA GLN A 140 -5.70 -16.97 -23.83
C GLN A 140 -6.72 -16.37 -22.85
N ALA A 141 -7.98 -16.21 -23.29
CA ALA A 141 -9.05 -15.73 -22.42
C ALA A 141 -9.33 -16.68 -21.24
N SER A 142 -9.27 -18.00 -21.48
CA SER A 142 -9.43 -19.01 -20.42
C SER A 142 -8.33 -18.93 -19.37
N ARG A 143 -7.07 -18.73 -19.79
CA ARG A 143 -5.94 -18.52 -18.87
C ARG A 143 -6.11 -17.26 -18.03
N LEU A 144 -6.53 -16.16 -18.65
CA LEU A 144 -6.82 -14.91 -17.95
C LEU A 144 -7.94 -15.10 -16.90
N CYS A 145 -9.03 -15.77 -17.26
CA CYS A 145 -10.13 -16.06 -16.34
C CYS A 145 -9.70 -16.95 -15.17
N LEU A 146 -8.75 -17.86 -15.39
CA LEU A 146 -8.22 -18.75 -14.34
C LEU A 146 -7.37 -17.99 -13.32
N ILE A 147 -6.53 -17.04 -13.77
CA ILE A 147 -5.62 -16.31 -12.88
C ILE A 147 -6.29 -15.11 -12.19
N MET A 148 -7.32 -14.52 -12.80
CA MET A 148 -7.92 -13.26 -12.32
C MET A 148 -8.36 -13.28 -10.83
N PRO A 149 -9.00 -14.35 -10.30
CA PRO A 149 -9.34 -14.41 -8.87
C PRO A 149 -8.12 -14.31 -7.95
N TRP A 150 -6.96 -14.82 -8.37
CA TRP A 150 -5.72 -14.76 -7.61
C TRP A 150 -5.11 -13.36 -7.62
N PHE A 151 -5.14 -12.67 -8.76
CA PHE A 151 -4.72 -11.26 -8.82
C PHE A 151 -5.61 -10.36 -7.98
N ILE A 152 -6.94 -10.55 -8.04
CA ILE A 152 -7.86 -9.85 -7.16
C ILE A 152 -7.55 -10.14 -5.68
N HIS A 153 -7.31 -11.41 -5.33
CA HIS A 153 -6.92 -11.77 -3.97
C HIS A 153 -5.64 -11.06 -3.51
N ASN A 154 -4.60 -11.06 -4.35
CA ASN A 154 -3.33 -10.39 -4.05
C ASN A 154 -3.50 -8.86 -3.91
N SER A 155 -4.31 -8.23 -4.78
CA SER A 155 -4.62 -6.81 -4.67
C SER A 155 -5.43 -6.48 -3.40
N LEU A 156 -6.32 -7.38 -2.96
CA LEU A 156 -7.02 -7.21 -1.68
C LEU A 156 -6.09 -7.33 -0.49
N ILE A 157 -5.08 -8.20 -0.55
CA ILE A 157 -4.02 -8.25 0.46
C ILE A 157 -3.25 -6.93 0.44
N HIS A 158 -2.80 -6.48 -0.73
CA HIS A 158 -2.07 -5.22 -0.90
C HIS A 158 -2.84 -4.00 -0.37
N TYR A 159 -4.17 -4.00 -0.51
CA TYR A 159 -5.05 -2.95 0.00
C TYR A 159 -5.35 -3.07 1.50
N LEU A 160 -5.85 -4.23 1.97
CA LEU A 160 -6.41 -4.38 3.32
C LEU A 160 -5.36 -4.79 4.37
N ALA A 161 -4.29 -5.44 3.94
CA ALA A 161 -3.27 -6.01 4.80
C ALA A 161 -1.90 -6.02 4.10
N PRO A 162 -1.31 -4.83 3.82
CA PRO A 162 -0.21 -4.67 2.86
C PRO A 162 1.05 -5.41 3.32
N ARG A 163 1.25 -6.62 2.80
CA ARG A 163 2.43 -7.47 3.04
C ARG A 163 2.51 -8.54 1.95
N GLY A 164 3.74 -8.94 1.64
CA GLY A 164 4.06 -10.04 0.73
C GLY A 164 4.61 -11.25 1.46
N THR A 165 4.97 -12.26 0.67
CA THR A 165 5.67 -13.46 1.14
C THR A 165 7.10 -13.13 1.60
N GLU A 166 7.88 -12.48 0.75
CA GLU A 166 9.24 -12.02 1.06
C GLU A 166 9.22 -10.65 1.73
N GLN A 167 8.30 -9.77 1.34
CA GLN A 167 8.09 -8.46 1.96
C GLN A 167 7.06 -8.57 3.10
N TYR A 168 7.40 -9.38 4.11
CA TYR A 168 6.49 -9.67 5.24
C TYR A 168 6.38 -8.49 6.23
N THR A 169 7.35 -7.56 6.22
CA THR A 169 7.31 -6.29 6.96
C THR A 169 6.62 -5.22 6.10
N GLY A 170 5.41 -4.82 6.50
CA GLY A 170 4.61 -3.81 5.82
C GLY A 170 3.55 -3.23 6.76
N GLY A 171 2.36 -2.96 6.24
CA GLY A 171 1.20 -2.51 7.01
C GLY A 171 0.69 -1.12 6.66
N GLY A 172 1.54 -0.25 6.11
CA GLY A 172 1.15 1.04 5.56
C GLY A 172 0.80 0.96 4.08
N TRP A 173 0.18 2.02 3.56
CA TRP A 173 0.03 2.21 2.12
C TRP A 173 1.21 3.02 1.58
N GLY A 174 1.88 2.51 0.55
CA GLY A 174 2.70 3.36 -0.31
C GLY A 174 1.80 4.30 -1.09
N THR A 175 2.09 5.60 -1.07
CA THR A 175 1.23 6.62 -1.72
C THR A 175 1.08 6.33 -3.21
N ARG A 176 2.20 6.02 -3.87
CA ARG A 176 2.22 5.57 -5.26
C ARG A 176 1.46 4.27 -5.47
N ASP A 177 1.71 3.28 -4.61
CA ASP A 177 1.23 1.91 -4.81
C ASP A 177 -0.29 1.80 -4.66
N ILE A 178 -0.88 2.53 -3.70
CA ILE A 178 -2.34 2.56 -3.53
C ILE A 178 -3.03 3.28 -4.69
N CYS A 179 -2.41 4.33 -5.23
CA CYS A 179 -2.90 5.11 -6.38
C CYS A 179 -2.80 4.36 -7.73
N GLN A 180 -2.00 3.29 -7.81
CA GLN A 180 -1.91 2.41 -8.98
C GLN A 180 -2.77 1.16 -8.80
N GLY A 181 -2.19 0.04 -8.40
CA GLY A 181 -2.78 -1.29 -8.52
C GLY A 181 -4.16 -1.44 -7.88
N THR A 182 -4.39 -0.82 -6.72
CA THR A 182 -5.70 -0.88 -6.05
C THR A 182 -6.75 -0.03 -6.74
N VAL A 183 -6.43 1.25 -7.01
CA VAL A 183 -7.34 2.18 -7.71
C VAL A 183 -7.70 1.65 -9.09
N GLU A 184 -6.71 1.26 -9.89
CA GLU A 184 -6.91 0.76 -11.25
C GLU A 184 -7.75 -0.52 -11.27
N LEU A 185 -7.47 -1.48 -10.38
CA LEU A 185 -8.26 -2.70 -10.27
C LEU A 185 -9.71 -2.39 -9.87
N PHE A 186 -9.91 -1.55 -8.87
CA PHE A 186 -11.25 -1.26 -8.36
C PHE A 186 -12.08 -0.45 -9.36
N LEU A 187 -11.50 0.48 -10.10
CA LEU A 187 -12.16 1.12 -11.23
C LEU A 187 -12.54 0.08 -12.30
N GLY A 188 -11.62 -0.82 -12.68
CA GLY A 188 -11.89 -1.89 -13.64
C GLY A 188 -12.95 -2.90 -13.19
N LEU A 189 -13.15 -3.06 -11.88
CA LEU A 189 -14.22 -3.86 -11.27
C LEU A 189 -15.51 -3.06 -11.00
N GLY A 190 -15.56 -1.78 -11.37
CA GLY A 190 -16.72 -0.90 -11.16
C GLY A 190 -16.98 -0.55 -9.69
N ARG A 191 -15.94 -0.53 -8.85
CA ARG A 191 -16.00 -0.23 -7.41
C ARG A 191 -15.69 1.24 -7.14
N ILE A 192 -16.50 2.10 -7.73
CA ILE A 192 -16.25 3.53 -7.82
C ILE A 192 -16.29 4.19 -6.44
N GLU A 193 -17.25 3.78 -5.61
CA GLU A 193 -17.42 4.27 -4.25
C GLU A 193 -16.21 3.92 -3.37
N THR A 194 -15.67 2.72 -3.51
CA THR A 194 -14.44 2.30 -2.80
C THR A 194 -13.23 3.12 -3.25
N VAL A 195 -13.12 3.43 -4.55
CA VAL A 195 -12.04 4.30 -5.06
C VAL A 195 -12.18 5.71 -4.52
N ARG A 196 -13.41 6.24 -4.42
CA ARG A 196 -13.67 7.55 -3.78
C ARG A 196 -13.18 7.57 -2.33
N GLU A 197 -13.51 6.55 -1.54
CA GLU A 197 -13.05 6.42 -0.15
C GLU A 197 -11.53 6.35 -0.05
N ILE A 198 -10.87 5.59 -0.93
CA ILE A 198 -9.41 5.52 -1.01
C ILE A 198 -8.81 6.89 -1.31
N LEU A 199 -9.35 7.61 -2.30
CA LEU A 199 -8.85 8.94 -2.66
C LEU A 199 -8.96 9.90 -1.49
N LEU A 200 -10.13 10.00 -0.84
CA LEU A 200 -10.29 10.87 0.33
C LEU A 200 -9.28 10.51 1.43
N LYS A 201 -9.01 9.22 1.64
CA LYS A 201 -8.02 8.77 2.63
C LYS A 201 -6.58 9.11 2.23
N VAL A 202 -6.25 9.03 0.94
CA VAL A 202 -4.95 9.47 0.40
C VAL A 202 -4.79 10.98 0.55
N PHE A 203 -5.82 11.77 0.26
CA PHE A 203 -5.78 13.22 0.44
C PHE A 203 -5.70 13.63 1.92
N GLU A 204 -6.26 12.84 2.85
CA GLU A 204 -6.08 13.03 4.31
C GLU A 204 -4.60 12.88 4.75
N ALA A 205 -3.82 12.12 3.98
CA ALA A 205 -2.40 11.91 4.26
C ALA A 205 -1.50 13.01 3.67
N GLN A 206 -2.04 13.94 2.86
CA GLN A 206 -1.26 15.02 2.24
C GLN A 206 -0.67 15.94 3.31
N ASN A 207 0.60 16.28 3.19
CA ASN A 207 1.26 17.25 4.04
C ASN A 207 0.71 18.66 3.79
N PRO A 208 0.76 19.57 4.79
CA PRO A 208 0.28 20.94 4.61
C PRO A 208 0.93 21.73 3.47
N ASP A 209 2.16 21.36 3.07
CA ASP A 209 2.88 21.98 1.95
C ASP A 209 2.35 21.55 0.56
N GLY A 210 1.58 20.47 0.49
CA GLY A 210 1.01 19.94 -0.76
C GLY A 210 1.62 18.64 -1.25
N ASP A 211 2.65 18.11 -0.60
CA ASP A 211 3.26 16.83 -0.98
C ASP A 211 2.69 15.65 -0.15
N TRP A 212 3.10 14.43 -0.46
CA TRP A 212 2.76 13.23 0.28
C TRP A 212 4.02 12.52 0.79
N PRO A 213 3.90 11.73 1.87
CA PRO A 213 4.98 10.86 2.31
C PRO A 213 5.14 9.71 1.30
N GLN A 214 6.32 9.06 1.26
CA GLN A 214 6.52 7.85 0.45
C GLN A 214 5.45 6.78 0.76
N TRP A 215 5.18 6.59 2.05
CA TRP A 215 4.16 5.68 2.58
C TRP A 215 3.60 6.20 3.91
N PHE A 216 2.41 5.75 4.29
CA PHE A 216 1.75 6.12 5.54
C PHE A 216 0.86 5.01 6.09
N MET A 217 0.74 4.91 7.42
CA MET A 217 -0.31 4.13 8.05
C MET A 217 -1.66 4.85 7.92
N PHE A 218 -2.70 4.13 7.50
CA PHE A 218 -4.04 4.69 7.28
C PHE A 218 -4.96 4.58 8.51
N PHE A 219 -4.51 3.96 9.60
CA PHE A 219 -5.21 3.98 10.88
C PHE A 219 -4.79 5.21 11.69
N ASP A 220 -5.76 5.98 12.20
CA ASP A 220 -5.47 7.22 12.94
C ASP A 220 -4.61 7.00 14.19
N ARG A 221 -4.79 5.88 14.90
CA ARG A 221 -3.94 5.46 16.02
C ARG A 221 -2.44 5.31 15.66
N GLU A 222 -2.13 5.18 14.38
CA GLU A 222 -0.79 4.96 13.84
C GLU A 222 -0.37 6.12 12.92
N ARG A 223 -1.06 7.27 12.94
CA ARG A 223 -0.87 8.33 11.92
C ARG A 223 0.57 8.85 11.82
N ASN A 224 1.32 8.79 12.93
CA ASN A 224 2.71 9.23 12.99
C ASN A 224 3.71 8.19 12.48
N ILE A 225 3.25 6.97 12.15
CA ILE A 225 4.05 5.93 11.50
C ILE A 225 3.89 6.13 9.99
N ARG A 226 4.81 6.90 9.41
CA ARG A 226 4.84 7.27 8.00
C ARG A 226 6.26 7.66 7.60
N ALA A 227 6.56 7.72 6.31
CA ALA A 227 7.82 8.26 5.83
C ALA A 227 7.95 9.76 6.11
N GLY A 228 9.17 10.21 6.41
CA GLY A 228 9.47 11.64 6.62
C GLY A 228 9.70 12.40 5.32
N ASP A 229 10.08 11.71 4.25
CA ASP A 229 10.35 12.20 2.90
C ASP A 229 9.70 11.29 1.84
N SER A 230 9.83 11.69 0.57
CA SER A 230 9.25 11.00 -0.58
C SER A 230 10.04 11.26 -1.85
N HIS A 231 9.95 10.34 -2.81
CA HIS A 231 10.51 10.52 -4.14
C HIS A 231 9.80 11.62 -4.92
N GLY A 232 10.48 12.17 -5.93
CA GLY A 232 9.97 13.27 -6.73
C GLY A 232 8.71 12.93 -7.53
N ASP A 233 8.48 11.64 -7.81
CA ASP A 233 7.30 11.17 -8.53
C ASP A 233 6.03 11.05 -7.66
N ILE A 234 6.18 11.01 -6.33
CA ILE A 234 5.07 10.73 -5.40
C ILE A 234 3.93 11.74 -5.52
N VAL A 235 4.24 13.04 -5.67
CA VAL A 235 3.24 14.12 -5.78
C VAL A 235 2.28 13.95 -6.96
N PHE A 236 2.68 13.25 -8.02
CA PHE A 236 1.86 13.09 -9.22
C PHE A 236 0.81 11.99 -9.09
N TRP A 237 1.06 10.95 -8.28
CA TRP A 237 0.20 9.75 -8.24
C TRP A 237 -1.21 10.00 -7.68
N PRO A 238 -1.38 10.75 -6.56
CA PRO A 238 -2.72 11.11 -6.09
C PRO A 238 -3.51 11.94 -7.11
N LEU A 239 -2.82 12.82 -7.85
CA LEU A 239 -3.42 13.63 -8.90
C LEU A 239 -3.85 12.80 -10.12
N ALA A 240 -3.00 11.87 -10.57
CA ALA A 240 -3.30 10.95 -11.65
C ALA A 240 -4.47 10.01 -11.29
N ALA A 241 -4.48 9.50 -10.05
CA ALA A 241 -5.57 8.66 -9.53
C ALA A 241 -6.89 9.45 -9.47
N LEU A 242 -6.86 10.69 -8.97
CA LEU A 242 -8.03 11.57 -8.96
C LEU A 242 -8.54 11.85 -10.38
N ALA A 243 -7.67 12.19 -11.32
CA ALA A 243 -8.05 12.43 -12.71
C ALA A 243 -8.71 11.20 -13.34
N THR A 244 -8.16 10.01 -13.09
CA THR A 244 -8.69 8.74 -13.59
C THR A 244 -10.07 8.45 -12.98
N TYR A 245 -10.22 8.65 -11.67
CA TYR A 245 -11.50 8.53 -10.98
C TYR A 245 -12.55 9.47 -11.57
N LEU A 246 -12.26 10.77 -11.65
CA LEU A 246 -13.16 11.78 -12.19
C LEU A 246 -13.59 11.46 -13.63
N SER A 247 -12.65 11.01 -14.47
CA SER A 247 -12.94 10.65 -15.86
C SER A 247 -13.86 9.43 -15.96
N TYR A 248 -13.73 8.48 -15.02
CA TYR A 248 -14.52 7.26 -15.03
C TYR A 248 -15.90 7.44 -14.38
N SER A 249 -15.96 8.20 -13.28
CA SER A 249 -17.16 8.34 -12.44
C SER A 249 -18.05 9.51 -12.82
N GLY A 250 -17.48 10.59 -13.35
CA GLY A 250 -18.17 11.87 -13.52
C GLY A 250 -18.46 12.60 -12.19
N ASP A 251 -17.95 12.13 -11.05
CA ASP A 251 -18.20 12.68 -9.72
C ASP A 251 -17.43 13.99 -9.49
N ALA A 252 -18.00 15.11 -9.94
CA ALA A 252 -17.43 16.43 -9.69
C ALA A 252 -17.51 16.83 -8.21
N ASP A 253 -18.47 16.29 -7.45
CA ASP A 253 -18.72 16.69 -6.06
C ASP A 253 -17.54 16.33 -5.15
N VAL A 254 -16.75 15.29 -5.50
CA VAL A 254 -15.52 14.94 -4.77
C VAL A 254 -14.55 16.12 -4.67
N LEU A 255 -14.54 17.06 -5.63
CA LEU A 255 -13.65 18.23 -5.61
C LEU A 255 -14.00 19.22 -4.50
N HIS A 256 -15.24 19.18 -3.99
CA HIS A 256 -15.77 20.02 -2.93
C HIS A 256 -15.81 19.31 -1.57
N GLU A 257 -15.42 18.04 -1.50
CA GLU A 257 -15.30 17.32 -0.24
C GLU A 257 -14.22 17.94 0.63
N LYS A 258 -14.56 18.19 1.90
CA LYS A 258 -13.61 18.74 2.88
C LYS A 258 -12.86 17.60 3.55
N VAL A 259 -11.54 17.66 3.46
CA VAL A 259 -10.62 16.70 4.04
C VAL A 259 -9.53 17.46 4.81
N PRO A 260 -9.07 16.97 5.97
CA PRO A 260 -7.94 17.57 6.67
C PRO A 260 -6.63 17.24 5.96
N PHE A 261 -5.67 18.17 5.99
CA PHE A 261 -4.26 17.82 5.77
C PHE A 261 -3.73 16.98 6.93
N PHE A 262 -2.56 16.39 6.75
CA PHE A 262 -1.88 15.69 7.82
C PHE A 262 -1.45 16.64 8.96
N HIS A 263 -1.82 16.31 10.20
CA HIS A 263 -1.27 16.93 11.41
C HIS A 263 -0.87 15.87 12.45
N PRO A 264 0.35 15.91 13.01
CA PRO A 264 0.84 14.84 13.89
C PRO A 264 0.00 14.64 15.17
N ASP A 265 -0.60 15.72 15.68
CA ASP A 265 -1.49 15.69 16.86
C ASP A 265 -2.95 15.29 16.56
N GLY A 266 -3.25 14.87 15.33
CA GLY A 266 -4.57 14.38 14.92
C GLY A 266 -5.41 15.39 14.14
N VAL A 267 -6.52 14.89 13.57
CA VAL A 267 -7.38 15.63 12.64
C VAL A 267 -7.97 16.93 13.21
N GLY A 268 -8.23 16.98 14.53
CA GLY A 268 -8.79 18.18 15.18
C GLY A 268 -7.83 19.38 15.26
N LYS A 269 -6.54 19.19 14.90
CA LYS A 269 -5.53 20.25 14.78
C LYS A 269 -5.13 20.53 13.33
N ALA A 270 -5.60 19.71 12.40
CA ALA A 270 -5.30 19.87 10.99
C ALA A 270 -6.04 21.06 10.40
N GLU A 271 -5.40 21.68 9.41
CA GLU A 271 -6.11 22.53 8.47
C GLU A 271 -7.03 21.64 7.61
N GLU A 272 -8.29 22.06 7.43
CA GLU A 272 -9.23 21.41 6.51
C GLU A 272 -9.41 22.25 5.25
N ALA A 273 -9.46 21.58 4.10
CA ALA A 273 -9.75 22.23 2.84
C ALA A 273 -10.55 21.31 1.91
N GLU A 274 -11.18 21.91 0.89
CA GLU A 274 -11.78 21.14 -0.19
C GLU A 274 -10.69 20.45 -1.01
N ILE A 275 -10.97 19.27 -1.58
CA ILE A 275 -10.03 18.53 -2.44
C ILE A 275 -9.43 19.41 -3.55
N ILE A 276 -10.18 20.35 -4.12
CA ILE A 276 -9.64 21.27 -5.13
C ILE A 276 -8.46 22.12 -4.59
N LYS A 277 -8.45 22.45 -3.30
CA LYS A 277 -7.33 23.16 -2.64
C LYS A 277 -6.14 22.26 -2.35
N HIS A 278 -6.39 20.99 -2.02
CA HIS A 278 -5.34 19.98 -1.95
C HIS A 278 -4.62 19.83 -3.30
N VAL A 279 -5.40 19.79 -4.39
CA VAL A 279 -4.88 19.78 -5.77
C VAL A 279 -4.07 21.04 -6.07
N ASP A 280 -4.55 22.23 -5.69
CA ASP A 280 -3.81 23.49 -5.88
C ASP A 280 -2.43 23.46 -5.21
N ARG A 281 -2.33 22.92 -3.99
CA ARG A 281 -1.04 22.79 -3.29
C ARG A 281 -0.11 21.80 -3.97
N ALA A 282 -0.60 20.64 -4.38
CA ALA A 282 0.19 19.66 -5.11
C ALA A 282 0.75 20.24 -6.42
N LEU A 283 -0.07 20.96 -7.19
CA LEU A 283 0.39 21.67 -8.41
C LEU A 283 1.40 22.77 -8.09
N SER A 284 1.28 23.44 -6.94
CA SER A 284 2.28 24.40 -6.47
C SER A 284 3.61 23.72 -6.16
N VAL A 285 3.59 22.54 -5.52
CA VAL A 285 4.80 21.73 -5.28
C VAL A 285 5.45 21.33 -6.61
N ILE A 286 4.66 20.83 -7.56
CA ILE A 286 5.16 20.44 -8.89
C ILE A 286 5.80 21.63 -9.61
N SER A 287 5.15 22.79 -9.62
CA SER A 287 5.69 23.99 -10.28
C SER A 287 6.94 24.56 -9.58
N GLY A 288 7.07 24.36 -8.26
CA GLY A 288 8.28 24.70 -7.51
C GLY A 288 9.45 23.73 -7.72
N ARG A 289 9.20 22.50 -8.20
CA ARG A 289 10.21 21.44 -8.40
C ARG A 289 10.49 21.21 -9.88
N MET A 290 10.83 22.27 -10.60
CA MET A 290 11.21 22.20 -12.01
C MET A 290 12.68 22.59 -12.21
N ILE A 291 13.31 22.05 -13.24
CA ILE A 291 14.62 22.49 -13.71
C ILE A 291 14.51 23.96 -14.12
N SER A 292 15.36 24.79 -13.54
CA SER A 292 15.36 26.25 -13.75
C SER A 292 15.37 26.61 -15.24
N GLY A 293 14.45 27.50 -15.63
CA GLY A 293 14.29 27.95 -17.02
C GLY A 293 13.59 26.96 -17.97
N THR A 294 13.01 25.88 -17.44
CA THR A 294 12.26 24.88 -18.23
C THR A 294 10.95 24.49 -17.53
N ALA A 295 10.14 23.67 -18.21
CA ALA A 295 8.96 22.99 -17.68
C ALA A 295 9.25 21.53 -17.28
N LEU A 296 10.52 21.11 -17.23
CA LEU A 296 10.90 19.74 -16.85
C LEU A 296 10.88 19.59 -15.33
N ALA A 297 10.25 18.53 -14.84
CA ALA A 297 10.30 18.19 -13.41
C ALA A 297 11.74 17.85 -12.99
N ALA A 298 12.19 18.43 -11.88
CA ALA A 298 13.43 18.03 -11.22
C ALA A 298 13.27 16.63 -10.61
N TYR A 299 14.37 15.90 -10.48
CA TYR A 299 14.36 14.52 -10.01
C TYR A 299 13.92 14.40 -8.54
N GLY A 300 14.23 15.40 -7.71
CA GLY A 300 13.95 15.34 -6.29
C GLY A 300 14.71 14.18 -5.66
N HIS A 301 14.04 13.38 -4.84
CA HIS A 301 14.66 12.23 -4.16
C HIS A 301 14.63 10.92 -4.96
N GLY A 302 14.13 10.92 -6.20
CA GLY A 302 14.00 9.71 -6.99
C GLY A 302 12.79 9.73 -7.93
N ASP A 303 12.69 8.71 -8.76
CA ASP A 303 11.47 8.37 -9.49
C ASP A 303 10.90 7.01 -9.03
N TRP A 304 10.13 6.36 -9.89
CA TRP A 304 9.51 5.05 -9.61
C TRP A 304 10.50 3.98 -9.15
N ASN A 305 11.73 4.00 -9.67
CA ASN A 305 12.72 2.99 -9.30
C ASN A 305 13.41 3.38 -7.99
N ASP A 306 12.96 2.77 -6.89
CA ASP A 306 13.47 3.08 -5.56
C ASP A 306 14.98 2.80 -5.36
N SER A 307 15.59 2.01 -6.25
CA SER A 307 17.04 1.74 -6.22
C SER A 307 17.90 2.86 -6.84
N MET A 308 17.30 3.87 -7.47
CA MET A 308 18.02 4.93 -8.20
C MET A 308 17.94 6.30 -7.52
N GLN A 309 18.00 6.35 -6.20
CA GLN A 309 18.06 7.63 -5.49
C GLN A 309 19.32 8.42 -5.86
N PRO A 310 19.25 9.76 -5.98
CA PRO A 310 20.40 10.57 -6.32
C PRO A 310 21.46 10.53 -5.21
N PHE A 311 22.72 10.41 -5.62
CA PHE A 311 23.86 10.29 -4.72
C PHE A 311 24.10 11.56 -3.89
N ASP A 312 23.87 12.75 -4.47
CA ASP A 312 24.07 14.04 -3.81
C ASP A 312 22.89 15.01 -4.01
N SER A 313 22.92 16.13 -3.29
CA SER A 313 21.87 17.15 -3.32
C SER A 313 21.80 17.93 -4.64
N ALA A 314 22.93 18.12 -5.33
CA ALA A 314 22.94 18.84 -6.60
C ALA A 314 22.19 18.05 -7.68
N MET A 315 22.33 16.71 -7.69
CA MET A 315 21.55 15.85 -8.57
C MET A 315 20.04 15.91 -8.25
N ARG A 316 19.63 16.11 -7.00
CA ARG A 316 18.19 16.24 -6.67
C ARG A 316 17.53 17.41 -7.40
N GLU A 317 18.24 18.53 -7.47
CA GLU A 317 17.73 19.78 -8.03
C GLU A 317 17.96 19.90 -9.54
N ASN A 318 19.04 19.30 -10.06
CA ASN A 318 19.51 19.51 -11.42
C ASN A 318 19.44 18.28 -12.32
N LEU A 319 19.12 17.10 -11.79
CA LEU A 319 18.82 15.93 -12.60
C LEU A 319 17.34 15.93 -12.98
N CYS A 320 17.04 15.42 -14.16
CA CYS A 320 15.70 15.25 -14.66
C CYS A 320 15.53 13.82 -15.18
N SER A 321 14.54 13.09 -14.67
CA SER A 321 14.13 11.78 -15.21
C SER A 321 13.14 11.98 -16.34
N ALA A 322 13.44 11.44 -17.52
CA ALA A 322 12.49 11.48 -18.63
C ALA A 322 11.20 10.72 -18.32
N TRP A 323 11.28 9.69 -17.46
CA TRP A 323 10.10 8.98 -16.98
C TRP A 323 9.24 9.90 -16.11
N THR A 324 9.82 10.63 -15.14
CA THR A 324 9.07 11.56 -14.29
C THR A 324 8.44 12.70 -15.10
N VAL A 325 9.15 13.23 -16.11
CA VAL A 325 8.57 14.25 -17.00
C VAL A 325 7.42 13.69 -17.84
N THR A 326 7.51 12.43 -18.26
CA THR A 326 6.41 11.75 -18.95
C THR A 326 5.19 11.63 -18.04
N LEU A 327 5.39 11.22 -16.77
CA LEU A 327 4.33 11.17 -15.76
C LEU A 327 3.74 12.57 -15.51
N HIS A 328 4.58 13.60 -15.38
CA HIS A 328 4.16 14.99 -15.23
C HIS A 328 3.23 15.41 -16.38
N TYR A 329 3.63 15.18 -17.63
CA TYR A 329 2.80 15.46 -18.80
C TYR A 329 1.47 14.70 -18.76
N GLN A 330 1.51 13.40 -18.47
CA GLN A 330 0.32 12.54 -18.44
C GLN A 330 -0.66 12.97 -17.33
N THR A 331 -0.17 13.30 -16.14
CA THR A 331 -0.98 13.78 -15.02
C THR A 331 -1.67 15.09 -15.35
N LEU A 332 -0.93 16.09 -15.89
CA LEU A 332 -1.53 17.36 -16.30
C LEU A 332 -2.60 17.16 -17.38
N ARG A 333 -2.31 16.33 -18.39
CA ARG A 333 -3.27 16.01 -19.46
C ARG A 333 -4.51 15.32 -18.92
N ALA A 334 -4.34 14.30 -18.07
CA ALA A 334 -5.45 13.56 -17.49
C ALA A 334 -6.35 14.48 -16.65
N MET A 335 -5.76 15.30 -15.78
CA MET A 335 -6.50 16.28 -15.00
C MET A 335 -7.21 17.31 -15.87
N ALA A 336 -6.54 17.85 -16.89
CA ALA A 336 -7.13 18.81 -17.81
C ALA A 336 -8.34 18.23 -18.55
N MET A 337 -8.24 16.98 -19.02
CA MET A 337 -9.35 16.28 -19.67
C MET A 337 -10.52 16.07 -18.70
N ALA A 338 -10.25 15.58 -17.48
CA ALA A 338 -11.27 15.37 -16.46
C ALA A 338 -11.98 16.67 -16.07
N PHE A 339 -11.22 17.74 -15.80
CA PHE A 339 -11.78 19.05 -15.47
C PHE A 339 -12.60 19.63 -16.62
N ASN A 340 -12.15 19.45 -17.86
CA ASN A 340 -12.91 19.90 -19.03
C ASN A 340 -14.24 19.16 -19.17
N SER A 341 -14.26 17.83 -18.99
CA SER A 341 -15.50 17.04 -19.08
C SER A 341 -16.50 17.39 -17.97
N LEU A 342 -16.01 17.86 -16.81
CA LEU A 342 -16.83 18.29 -15.68
C LEU A 342 -17.21 19.78 -15.72
N GLY A 343 -16.84 20.51 -16.77
CA GLY A 343 -17.18 21.93 -16.93
C GLY A 343 -16.27 22.91 -16.17
N VAL A 344 -15.19 22.44 -15.55
CA VAL A 344 -14.18 23.25 -14.84
C VAL A 344 -13.16 23.83 -15.84
N LYS A 345 -13.67 24.58 -16.82
CA LYS A 345 -12.96 24.91 -18.07
C LYS A 345 -11.68 25.73 -17.89
N GLU A 346 -11.69 26.72 -17.00
CA GLU A 346 -10.51 27.59 -16.84
C GLU A 346 -9.32 26.84 -16.24
N ARG A 347 -9.56 26.00 -15.23
CA ARG A 347 -8.53 25.12 -14.66
C ARG A 347 -8.03 24.12 -15.70
N ALA A 348 -8.93 23.53 -16.49
CA ALA A 348 -8.56 22.64 -17.57
C ALA A 348 -7.63 23.31 -18.60
N ARG A 349 -7.94 24.55 -19.01
CA ARG A 349 -7.13 25.33 -19.95
C ARG A 349 -5.71 25.57 -19.43
N VAL A 350 -5.58 26.02 -18.17
CA VAL A 350 -4.27 26.24 -17.54
C VAL A 350 -3.42 24.96 -17.54
N LEU A 351 -4.03 23.82 -17.21
CA LEU A 351 -3.34 22.52 -17.20
C LEU A 351 -2.97 22.04 -18.60
N PHE A 352 -3.82 22.27 -19.62
CA PHE A 352 -3.46 21.99 -21.01
C PHE A 352 -2.27 22.83 -21.47
N ASP A 353 -2.29 24.15 -21.21
CA ASP A 353 -1.21 25.05 -21.58
C ASP A 353 0.12 24.66 -20.89
N TRP A 354 0.05 24.22 -19.64
CA TRP A 354 1.22 23.70 -18.92
C TRP A 354 1.72 22.39 -19.53
N ALA A 355 0.85 21.42 -19.79
CA ALA A 355 1.23 20.16 -20.40
C ALA A 355 1.92 20.35 -21.76
N GLU A 356 1.47 21.30 -22.57
CA GLU A 356 2.11 21.61 -23.85
C GLU A 356 3.55 22.12 -23.67
N LYS A 357 3.81 22.99 -22.69
CA LYS A 357 5.18 23.43 -22.35
C LYS A 357 6.07 22.25 -21.92
N VAL A 358 5.53 21.35 -21.08
CA VAL A 358 6.25 20.14 -20.65
C VAL A 358 6.63 19.28 -21.86
N LYS A 359 5.69 19.07 -22.79
CA LYS A 359 5.91 18.30 -24.01
C LYS A 359 6.97 18.94 -24.92
N ASP A 360 6.91 20.26 -25.09
CA ASP A 360 7.85 20.99 -25.94
C ASP A 360 9.27 20.93 -25.36
N ASP A 361 9.43 21.12 -24.06
CA ASP A 361 10.73 20.98 -23.40
C ASP A 361 11.22 19.54 -23.38
N PHE A 362 10.34 18.55 -23.16
CA PHE A 362 10.69 17.13 -23.27
C PHE A 362 11.28 16.82 -24.66
N ARG A 363 10.60 17.24 -25.73
CA ARG A 363 11.06 17.02 -27.10
C ARG A 363 12.37 17.74 -27.40
N ARG A 364 12.53 18.96 -26.91
CA ARG A 364 13.71 19.79 -27.15
C ARG A 364 14.94 19.31 -26.40
N LEU A 365 14.77 18.83 -25.17
CA LEU A 365 15.87 18.59 -24.24
C LEU A 365 16.14 17.10 -23.98
N LEU A 366 15.11 16.24 -24.02
CA LEU A 366 15.22 14.83 -23.62
C LEU A 366 15.15 13.85 -24.81
N LEU A 367 14.61 14.27 -25.96
CA LEU A 367 14.64 13.48 -27.21
C LEU A 367 15.83 13.91 -28.07
N VAL A 368 16.91 13.14 -28.00
CA VAL A 368 18.19 13.45 -28.62
C VAL A 368 18.43 12.48 -29.75
N GLU A 369 18.55 12.98 -30.98
CA GLU A 369 18.82 12.15 -32.17
C GLU A 369 17.82 10.99 -32.34
N GLY A 370 16.55 11.22 -31.95
CA GLY A 370 15.48 10.22 -32.03
C GLY A 370 15.45 9.21 -30.87
N VAL A 371 16.33 9.36 -29.87
CA VAL A 371 16.38 8.50 -28.68
C VAL A 371 16.06 9.34 -27.44
N VAL A 372 15.17 8.83 -26.57
CA VAL A 372 14.88 9.48 -25.28
C VAL A 372 16.00 9.14 -24.30
N ALA A 373 16.65 10.15 -23.73
CA ALA A 373 17.61 9.96 -22.65
C ALA A 373 16.87 9.50 -21.37
N GLY A 374 17.42 8.54 -20.62
CA GLY A 374 16.82 8.17 -19.33
C GLY A 374 16.86 9.34 -18.35
N PHE A 375 18.02 10.01 -18.27
CA PHE A 375 18.18 11.24 -17.49
C PHE A 375 18.91 12.33 -18.26
N ALA A 376 18.63 13.58 -17.88
CA ALA A 376 19.41 14.75 -18.24
C ALA A 376 19.87 15.49 -16.97
N HIS A 377 21.15 15.76 -16.85
CA HIS A 377 21.76 16.52 -15.76
C HIS A 377 22.14 17.92 -16.23
N PHE A 378 21.50 18.95 -15.66
CA PHE A 378 21.68 20.36 -16.00
C PHE A 378 22.77 20.99 -15.13
N LYS A 379 24.00 21.10 -15.64
CA LYS A 379 25.11 21.66 -14.87
C LYS A 379 25.13 23.20 -14.89
N THR A 380 25.86 23.77 -13.94
CA THR A 380 25.97 25.22 -13.67
C THR A 380 26.51 26.07 -14.83
N GLU A 381 27.19 25.47 -15.82
CA GLU A 381 27.73 26.16 -16.99
C GLU A 381 26.81 26.10 -18.22
N GLY A 382 25.53 25.71 -18.03
CA GLY A 382 24.59 25.49 -19.13
C GLY A 382 24.89 24.24 -19.96
N THR A 383 25.88 23.44 -19.53
CA THR A 383 26.18 22.14 -20.10
C THR A 383 25.20 21.10 -19.57
N MET A 384 24.68 20.28 -20.48
CA MET A 384 23.75 19.20 -20.15
C MET A 384 24.42 17.86 -20.45
N GLU A 385 24.40 16.96 -19.47
CA GLU A 385 24.88 15.59 -19.63
C GLU A 385 23.71 14.63 -19.65
N TYR A 386 23.75 13.68 -20.58
CA TYR A 386 22.75 12.63 -20.69
C TYR A 386 23.26 11.36 -20.02
N LEU A 387 22.41 10.74 -19.21
CA LEU A 387 22.66 9.42 -18.62
C LEU A 387 21.65 8.42 -19.17
N LEU A 388 22.04 7.15 -19.23
CA LEU A 388 21.24 6.09 -19.85
C LEU A 388 20.83 6.46 -21.29
N HIS A 389 21.79 6.98 -22.05
CA HIS A 389 21.64 7.40 -23.44
C HIS A 389 22.91 7.03 -24.22
N PRO A 390 22.86 6.72 -25.52
CA PRO A 390 24.06 6.42 -26.32
C PRO A 390 25.17 7.49 -26.34
N ARG A 391 24.89 8.71 -25.86
CA ARG A 391 25.87 9.80 -25.70
C ARG A 391 26.60 9.78 -24.34
N ASP A 392 26.13 8.98 -23.39
CA ASP A 392 26.79 8.78 -22.12
C ASP A 392 28.05 7.93 -22.34
N LYS A 393 29.21 8.55 -22.19
CA LYS A 393 30.52 7.89 -22.30
C LYS A 393 31.12 7.55 -20.94
N THR A 394 30.39 7.85 -19.87
CA THR A 394 30.87 7.73 -18.48
C THR A 394 30.35 6.45 -17.85
N THR A 395 29.09 6.09 -18.11
CA THR A 395 28.46 4.88 -17.56
C THR A 395 28.24 3.76 -18.58
N GLY A 396 28.37 4.06 -19.88
CA GLY A 396 28.07 3.18 -21.02
C GLY A 396 29.28 2.64 -21.75
#